data_AF-A0A9D5R623-F1
#
_entry.id   AF-A0A9D5R623-F1
#
_cell.length_a   1.000
_cell.length_b   1.000
_cell.length_c   1.000
_cell.angle_alpha   90.00
_cell.angle_beta   90.00
_cell.angle_gamma   90.00
#
_symmetry.space_group_name_H-M   'P 1'
#
loop_
_entity.id
_entity.type
_entity.pdbx_description
1 polymer ?
#
loop_
_entity_poly.entity_id
_entity_poly.type
_entity_poly.pdbx_seq_one_letter_code
_entity_poly.pdbx_strand_id
1 'polypeptide(L)'
;MNKNFFLKCIGKDNNILDDGFSKLSEGERWIFKEDGEIINDEMLKVISEIIETKRKGIFLKLFLESKLYELLMLQLESLKQQENIEEKVDPTKKLAQSIHKIIKQNTFAEFTLRDIAKKLGSNISTVSNSFKQHYHITIFQYWNNLRFNEAKKMLLNNYSVKEIAIIMGYKNPNHFSTAFKKHFSITPTEYLNSKFEQ
;
A
#
# COMPACT_ATOMS: atom_id res chain seq x y z
N MET A 1 -19.34 -11.91 8.30
CA MET A 1 -19.56 -12.04 6.84
C MET A 1 -19.03 -13.37 6.35
N ASN A 2 -19.67 -14.02 5.36
CA ASN A 2 -19.21 -15.30 4.79
C ASN A 2 -18.34 -15.07 3.54
N LYS A 3 -17.23 -15.81 3.39
CA LYS A 3 -16.33 -15.83 2.21
C LYS A 3 -17.09 -15.84 0.89
N ASN A 4 -18.15 -16.65 0.80
CA ASN A 4 -18.97 -16.78 -0.42
C ASN A 4 -19.73 -15.51 -0.80
N PHE A 5 -20.13 -14.69 0.18
CA PHE A 5 -20.77 -13.40 -0.09
C PHE A 5 -19.75 -12.42 -0.69
N PHE A 6 -18.54 -12.38 -0.13
CA PHE A 6 -17.47 -11.49 -0.59
C PHE A 6 -17.01 -11.83 -2.02
N LEU A 7 -16.83 -13.12 -2.33
CA LEU A 7 -16.50 -13.58 -3.69
C LEU A 7 -17.59 -13.23 -4.72
N LYS A 8 -18.87 -13.23 -4.34
CA LYS A 8 -19.96 -12.78 -5.22
C LYS A 8 -19.92 -11.28 -5.49
N CYS A 9 -19.45 -10.47 -4.54
CA CYS A 9 -19.38 -9.02 -4.72
C CYS A 9 -18.24 -8.58 -5.64
N ILE A 10 -17.12 -9.29 -5.67
CA ILE A 10 -15.86 -8.86 -6.32
C ILE A 10 -15.63 -9.56 -7.68
N GLY A 11 -16.47 -10.53 -8.04
CA GLY A 11 -16.28 -11.32 -9.27
C GLY A 11 -15.33 -12.50 -9.05
N LYS A 12 -15.55 -13.59 -9.82
CA LYS A 12 -14.93 -14.91 -9.60
C LYS A 12 -13.44 -15.01 -9.94
N ASP A 13 -12.86 -14.01 -10.60
CA ASP A 13 -11.49 -14.10 -11.17
C ASP A 13 -10.44 -13.34 -10.34
N ASN A 14 -10.57 -13.33 -9.02
CA ASN A 14 -9.62 -12.66 -8.13
C ASN A 14 -8.93 -13.66 -7.17
N ASN A 15 -7.87 -14.32 -7.67
CA ASN A 15 -6.97 -15.21 -6.89
C ASN A 15 -6.39 -14.57 -5.62
N ILE A 16 -6.45 -13.24 -5.49
CA ILE A 16 -5.99 -12.45 -4.35
C ILE A 16 -6.82 -12.73 -3.08
N LEU A 17 -8.10 -13.07 -3.23
CA LEU A 17 -9.03 -13.28 -2.12
C LEU A 17 -8.80 -14.63 -1.41
N ASP A 18 -8.43 -15.67 -2.15
CA ASP A 18 -8.25 -17.01 -1.59
C ASP A 18 -7.02 -17.11 -0.68
N ASP A 19 -5.92 -16.46 -1.06
CA ASP A 19 -4.72 -16.29 -0.20
C ASP A 19 -5.06 -15.44 1.04
N GLY A 20 -5.88 -14.40 0.86
CA GLY A 20 -6.25 -13.46 1.90
C GLY A 20 -7.09 -14.02 3.04
N PHE A 21 -8.15 -14.76 2.71
CA PHE A 21 -9.00 -15.37 3.72
C PHE A 21 -8.24 -16.44 4.52
N SER A 22 -7.32 -17.15 3.87
CA SER A 22 -6.47 -18.16 4.53
C SER A 22 -5.54 -17.49 5.54
N LYS A 23 -4.82 -16.46 5.11
CA LYS A 23 -3.97 -15.62 5.98
C LYS A 23 -4.73 -15.02 7.16
N LEU A 24 -5.90 -14.43 6.90
CA LEU A 24 -6.74 -13.86 7.97
C LEU A 24 -7.20 -14.92 8.97
N SER A 25 -7.50 -16.14 8.51
CA SER A 25 -7.90 -17.24 9.40
C SER A 25 -6.76 -17.75 10.28
N GLU A 26 -5.52 -17.58 9.82
CA GLU A 26 -4.28 -17.88 10.55
C GLU A 26 -3.82 -16.70 11.44
N GLY A 27 -4.58 -15.59 11.46
CA GLY A 27 -4.25 -14.39 12.24
C GLY A 27 -3.20 -13.49 11.58
N GLU A 28 -2.83 -13.78 10.33
CA GLU A 28 -1.88 -12.99 9.57
C GLU A 28 -2.52 -11.72 8.97
N ARG A 29 -1.68 -10.70 8.76
CA ARG A 29 -2.11 -9.49 8.05
C ARG A 29 -2.24 -9.81 6.57
N TRP A 30 -3.43 -9.57 6.04
CA TRP A 30 -3.65 -9.60 4.61
C TRP A 30 -3.78 -8.19 4.05
N ILE A 31 -3.08 -7.94 2.94
CA ILE A 31 -3.11 -6.68 2.21
C ILE A 31 -3.79 -6.97 0.88
N PHE A 32 -5.03 -6.51 0.73
CA PHE A 32 -5.85 -6.72 -0.48
C PHE A 32 -5.19 -6.13 -1.74
N LYS A 33 -4.46 -5.02 -1.61
CA LYS A 33 -3.64 -4.43 -2.66
C LYS A 33 -2.45 -3.72 -2.01
N GLU A 34 -1.21 -4.11 -2.35
CA GLU A 34 0.02 -3.58 -1.72
C GLU A 34 0.13 -2.05 -1.77
N ASP A 35 -0.60 -1.42 -2.69
CA ASP A 35 -0.54 -0.01 -3.01
C ASP A 35 -1.64 0.82 -2.31
N GLY A 36 -2.56 0.16 -1.61
CA GLY A 36 -3.79 0.75 -1.11
C GLY A 36 -4.78 1.08 -2.23
N GLU A 37 -6.07 1.07 -1.92
CA GLU A 37 -7.07 1.75 -2.73
C GLU A 37 -7.26 3.17 -2.20
N ILE A 38 -7.82 4.06 -3.02
CA ILE A 38 -8.09 5.44 -2.62
C ILE A 38 -9.18 5.43 -1.55
N ILE A 39 -8.87 5.96 -0.38
CA ILE A 39 -9.87 6.26 0.66
C ILE A 39 -10.61 7.52 0.19
N ASN A 40 -11.88 7.36 -0.18
CA ASN A 40 -12.72 8.49 -0.57
C ASN A 40 -13.26 9.23 0.67
N ASP A 41 -13.94 10.36 0.46
CA ASP A 41 -14.46 11.19 1.54
C ASP A 41 -15.48 10.47 2.44
N GLU A 42 -16.25 9.53 1.89
CA GLU A 42 -17.22 8.73 2.65
C GLU A 42 -16.50 7.77 3.60
N MET A 43 -15.47 7.08 3.10
CA MET A 43 -14.63 6.21 3.92
C MET A 43 -13.86 7.00 4.98
N LEU A 44 -13.37 8.20 4.66
CA LEU A 44 -12.71 9.09 5.64
C LEU A 44 -13.66 9.48 6.77
N LYS A 45 -14.93 9.80 6.48
CA LYS A 45 -15.93 10.10 7.51
C LYS A 45 -16.11 8.92 8.46
N VAL A 46 -16.24 7.71 7.92
CA VAL A 46 -16.38 6.50 8.73
C VAL A 46 -15.14 6.26 9.60
N ILE A 47 -13.95 6.45 9.05
CA ILE A 47 -12.69 6.33 9.81
C ILE A 47 -12.62 7.36 10.93
N SER A 48 -13.00 8.61 10.68
CA SER A 48 -13.05 9.65 11.71
C SER A 48 -14.02 9.28 12.83
N GLU A 49 -15.21 8.76 12.50
CA GLU A 49 -16.17 8.29 13.51
C GLU A 49 -15.61 7.12 14.35
N ILE A 50 -14.83 6.22 13.74
CA ILE A 50 -14.12 5.16 14.48
C ILE A 50 -13.10 5.75 15.45
N ILE A 51 -12.29 6.71 15.00
CA ILE A 51 -11.20 7.31 15.79
C ILE A 51 -11.75 8.14 16.95
N GLU A 52 -12.85 8.87 16.74
CA GLU A 52 -13.40 9.81 17.72
C GLU A 52 -14.39 9.20 18.71
N THR A 53 -14.73 7.91 18.55
CA THR A 53 -15.76 7.26 19.36
C THR A 53 -15.40 7.18 20.84
N LYS A 54 -16.35 7.52 21.72
CA LYS A 54 -16.23 7.38 23.18
C LYS A 54 -16.86 6.10 23.72
N ARG A 55 -17.36 5.23 22.83
CA ARG A 55 -18.06 3.99 23.19
C ARG A 55 -17.11 3.01 23.86
N LYS A 56 -17.63 2.17 24.76
CA LYS A 56 -16.85 1.17 25.51
C LYS A 56 -17.59 -0.16 25.59
N GLY A 57 -16.85 -1.21 25.94
CA GLY A 57 -17.39 -2.56 26.16
C GLY A 57 -18.13 -3.10 24.93
N ILE A 58 -19.27 -3.73 25.17
CA ILE A 58 -20.08 -4.35 24.10
C ILE A 58 -20.53 -3.36 23.03
N PHE A 59 -20.80 -2.10 23.39
CA PHE A 59 -21.21 -1.06 22.43
C PHE A 59 -20.07 -0.63 21.53
N LEU A 60 -18.82 -0.64 22.00
CA LEU A 60 -17.66 -0.41 21.14
C LEU A 60 -17.52 -1.54 20.14
N LYS A 61 -17.65 -2.79 20.59
CA LYS A 61 -17.57 -3.96 19.71
C LYS A 61 -18.62 -3.91 18.59
N LEU A 62 -19.88 -3.70 18.93
CA LEU A 62 -20.98 -3.60 17.94
C LEU A 62 -20.78 -2.42 16.98
N PHE A 63 -20.31 -1.28 17.50
CA PHE A 63 -20.02 -0.11 16.67
C PHE A 63 -18.89 -0.40 15.68
N LEU A 64 -17.76 -0.94 16.15
CA LEU A 64 -16.64 -1.31 15.27
C LEU A 64 -17.04 -2.36 14.23
N GLU A 65 -17.84 -3.36 14.61
CA GLU A 65 -18.39 -4.33 13.66
C GLU A 65 -19.23 -3.62 12.58
N SER A 66 -20.14 -2.71 12.96
CA SER A 66 -20.94 -1.96 11.98
C SER A 66 -20.09 -1.10 11.05
N LYS A 67 -19.08 -0.41 11.59
CA LYS A 67 -18.21 0.48 10.78
C LYS A 67 -17.26 -0.29 9.88
N LEU A 68 -16.83 -1.47 10.31
CA LEU A 68 -16.09 -2.39 9.44
C LEU A 68 -16.94 -2.81 8.24
N TYR A 69 -18.22 -3.17 8.45
CA TYR A 69 -19.12 -3.52 7.36
C TYR A 69 -19.36 -2.34 6.40
N GLU A 70 -19.53 -1.14 6.94
CA GLU A 70 -19.67 0.09 6.15
C GLU A 70 -18.44 0.37 5.28
N LEU A 71 -17.23 0.32 5.87
CA LEU A 71 -15.98 0.49 5.13
C LEU A 71 -15.79 -0.58 4.04
N LEU A 72 -16.12 -1.83 4.35
CA LEU A 72 -16.05 -2.91 3.36
C LEU A 72 -17.02 -2.66 2.20
N MET A 73 -18.25 -2.22 2.48
CA MET A 73 -19.23 -1.89 1.44
C MET A 73 -18.72 -0.77 0.52
N LEU A 74 -18.28 0.36 1.10
CA LEU A 74 -17.75 1.49 0.35
C LEU A 74 -16.54 1.09 -0.51
N GLN A 75 -15.65 0.25 0.03
CA GLN A 75 -14.50 -0.25 -0.70
C GLN A 75 -14.90 -1.10 -1.91
N LEU A 76 -15.90 -1.98 -1.74
CA LEU A 76 -16.42 -2.84 -2.81
C LEU A 76 -17.13 -2.05 -3.91
N GLU A 77 -17.90 -1.03 -3.54
CA GLU A 77 -18.56 -0.14 -4.50
C GLU A 77 -17.54 0.63 -5.34
N SER A 78 -16.47 1.12 -4.70
CA SER A 78 -15.37 1.79 -5.40
C SER A 78 -14.72 0.88 -6.44
N LEU A 79 -14.50 -0.40 -6.12
CA LEU A 79 -13.90 -1.37 -7.06
C LEU A 79 -14.80 -1.61 -8.27
N LYS A 80 -16.11 -1.80 -8.08
CA LYS A 80 -17.07 -1.95 -9.20
C LYS A 80 -17.20 -0.70 -10.07
N GLN A 81 -17.10 0.48 -9.47
CA GLN A 81 -17.10 1.73 -10.23
C GLN A 81 -15.82 1.87 -11.07
N GLN A 82 -14.67 1.42 -10.56
CA GLN A 82 -13.42 1.42 -11.34
C GLN A 82 -13.51 0.53 -12.60
N GLU A 83 -14.17 -0.64 -12.54
CA GLU A 83 -14.41 -1.49 -13.71
C GLU A 83 -15.34 -0.83 -14.75
N ASN A 84 -16.34 -0.07 -14.32
CA ASN A 84 -17.26 0.64 -15.24
C ASN A 84 -16.71 1.97 -15.79
N ILE A 85 -15.67 2.56 -15.16
CA ILE A 85 -15.09 3.85 -15.55
C ILE A 85 -13.95 3.71 -16.58
N GLU A 86 -13.50 2.49 -16.91
CA GLU A 86 -12.48 2.28 -17.95
C GLU A 86 -12.87 2.89 -19.32
N GLU A 87 -14.16 3.18 -19.57
CA GLU A 87 -14.63 3.84 -20.80
C GLU A 87 -14.59 5.39 -20.79
N LYS A 88 -14.36 6.05 -19.65
CA LYS A 88 -14.25 7.53 -19.55
C LYS A 88 -13.19 7.96 -18.53
N VAL A 89 -11.93 7.67 -18.80
CA VAL A 89 -10.85 7.97 -17.83
C VAL A 89 -10.33 9.40 -18.01
N ASP A 90 -10.37 10.18 -16.93
CA ASP A 90 -9.61 11.42 -16.76
C ASP A 90 -8.13 11.18 -17.13
N PRO A 91 -7.57 11.90 -18.13
CA PRO A 91 -6.19 11.73 -18.58
C PRO A 91 -5.16 11.78 -17.44
N THR A 92 -5.43 12.55 -16.39
CA THR A 92 -4.53 12.70 -15.24
C THR A 92 -4.48 11.45 -14.36
N LYS A 93 -5.63 10.78 -14.16
CA LYS A 93 -5.74 9.50 -13.45
C LYS A 93 -5.01 8.38 -14.20
N LYS A 94 -5.22 8.29 -15.52
CA LYS A 94 -4.54 7.27 -16.35
C LYS A 94 -3.03 7.44 -16.33
N LEU A 95 -2.56 8.69 -16.36
CA LEU A 95 -1.14 9.00 -16.25
C LEU A 95 -0.58 8.60 -14.89
N ALA A 96 -1.25 8.94 -13.79
CA ALA A 96 -0.84 8.54 -12.43
C ALA A 96 -0.75 7.02 -12.28
N GLN A 97 -1.75 6.27 -12.76
CA GLN A 97 -1.74 4.80 -12.74
C GLN A 97 -0.62 4.20 -13.61
N SER A 98 -0.31 4.83 -14.74
CA SER A 98 0.80 4.39 -15.61
C SER A 98 2.16 4.60 -14.92
N ILE A 99 2.34 5.76 -14.27
CA ILE A 99 3.54 6.05 -13.44
C ILE A 99 3.68 5.00 -12.34
N HIS A 100 2.59 4.73 -11.63
CA HIS A 100 2.53 3.74 -10.57
C HIS A 100 2.99 2.34 -11.04
N LYS A 101 2.44 1.87 -12.16
CA LYS A 101 2.82 0.58 -12.77
C LYS A 101 4.31 0.53 -13.12
N ILE A 102 4.85 1.62 -13.67
CA ILE A 102 6.27 1.69 -14.03
C ILE A 102 7.15 1.61 -12.78
N ILE A 103 6.83 2.37 -11.71
CA ILE A 103 7.61 2.37 -10.47
C ILE A 103 7.65 0.96 -9.87
N LYS A 104 6.50 0.29 -9.80
CA LYS A 104 6.38 -1.07 -9.23
C LYS A 104 7.21 -2.12 -9.99
N GLN A 105 7.30 -1.98 -11.31
CA GLN A 105 8.10 -2.89 -12.15
C GLN A 105 9.62 -2.61 -12.06
N ASN A 106 10.03 -1.45 -11.54
CA ASN A 106 11.42 -0.99 -11.57
C ASN A 106 11.94 -0.61 -10.17
N THR A 107 11.41 -1.23 -9.11
CA THR A 107 11.66 -0.86 -7.71
C THR A 107 13.16 -0.79 -7.33
N PHE A 108 14.01 -1.63 -7.94
CA PHE A 108 15.45 -1.71 -7.65
C PHE A 108 16.35 -1.29 -8.81
N ALA A 109 15.79 -0.88 -9.94
CA ALA A 109 16.59 -0.37 -11.05
C ALA A 109 17.06 1.05 -10.73
N GLU A 110 18.23 1.45 -11.26
CA GLU A 110 18.60 2.86 -11.38
C GLU A 110 17.62 3.52 -12.35
N PHE A 111 16.53 4.03 -11.81
CA PHE A 111 15.45 4.60 -12.59
C PHE A 111 15.20 6.03 -12.10
N THR A 112 14.95 6.97 -13.00
CA THR A 112 14.80 8.37 -12.60
C THR A 112 13.42 8.89 -12.97
N LEU A 113 13.00 9.98 -12.33
CA LEU A 113 11.80 10.72 -12.76
C LEU A 113 11.90 11.14 -14.24
N ARG A 114 13.11 11.39 -14.75
CA ARG A 114 13.35 11.70 -16.16
C ARG A 114 13.06 10.48 -17.04
N ASP A 115 13.40 9.28 -16.61
CA ASP A 115 13.11 8.04 -17.36
C ASP A 115 11.60 7.75 -17.38
N ILE A 116 10.90 7.98 -16.28
CA ILE A 116 9.42 7.91 -16.21
C ILE A 116 8.81 8.88 -17.22
N ALA A 117 9.24 10.14 -17.18
CA ALA A 117 8.74 11.19 -18.06
C ALA A 117 8.99 10.85 -19.53
N LYS A 118 10.20 10.40 -19.87
CA LYS A 118 10.56 9.99 -21.23
C LYS A 118 9.72 8.80 -21.72
N LYS A 119 9.54 7.77 -20.88
CA LYS A 119 8.77 6.57 -21.23
C LYS A 119 7.29 6.87 -21.48
N LEU A 120 6.74 7.87 -20.81
CA LEU A 120 5.35 8.28 -20.91
C LEU A 120 5.11 9.44 -21.88
N GLY A 121 6.15 9.92 -22.58
CA GLY A 121 6.04 11.07 -23.48
C GLY A 121 5.57 12.35 -22.77
N SER A 122 5.91 12.50 -21.49
CA SER A 122 5.48 13.60 -20.63
C SER A 122 6.68 14.37 -20.06
N ASN A 123 6.42 15.46 -19.33
CA ASN A 123 7.46 16.19 -18.60
C ASN A 123 7.44 15.83 -17.11
N ILE A 124 8.57 16.08 -16.43
CA ILE A 124 8.77 15.70 -15.01
C ILE A 124 7.75 16.38 -14.10
N SER A 125 7.38 17.63 -14.37
CA SER A 125 6.41 18.39 -13.59
C SER A 125 5.01 17.79 -13.69
N THR A 126 4.55 17.45 -14.90
CA THR A 126 3.27 16.79 -15.14
C THR A 126 3.23 15.43 -14.46
N VAL A 127 4.29 14.62 -14.61
CA VAL A 127 4.41 13.31 -13.93
C VAL A 127 4.31 13.43 -12.42
N SER A 128 5.07 14.36 -11.83
CA SER A 128 5.10 14.55 -10.38
C SER A 128 3.76 15.07 -9.85
N ASN A 129 3.16 16.03 -10.56
CA ASN A 129 1.88 16.63 -10.16
C ASN A 129 0.72 15.66 -10.32
N SER A 130 0.63 14.94 -11.44
CA SER A 130 -0.44 13.96 -11.65
C SER A 130 -0.39 12.85 -10.61
N PHE A 131 0.81 12.36 -10.29
CA PHE A 131 0.98 11.34 -9.27
C PHE A 131 0.60 11.87 -7.88
N LYS A 132 1.08 13.06 -7.50
CA LYS A 132 0.78 13.66 -6.20
C LYS A 132 -0.70 14.02 -6.04
N GLN A 133 -1.35 14.50 -7.09
CA GLN A 133 -2.78 14.81 -7.08
C GLN A 133 -3.61 13.54 -6.90
N HIS A 134 -3.21 12.44 -7.55
CA HIS A 134 -3.97 11.20 -7.52
C HIS A 134 -3.71 10.34 -6.26
N TYR A 135 -2.46 10.23 -5.82
CA TYR A 135 -2.05 9.38 -4.69
C TYR A 135 -1.80 10.15 -3.40
N HIS A 136 -1.92 11.48 -3.42
CA HIS A 136 -1.67 12.38 -2.28
C HIS A 136 -0.27 12.29 -1.65
N ILE A 137 0.66 11.62 -2.33
CA ILE A 137 2.06 11.46 -1.93
C ILE A 137 2.98 11.68 -3.13
N THR A 138 4.24 12.03 -2.88
CA THR A 138 5.21 12.16 -3.96
C THR A 138 5.65 10.80 -4.48
N ILE A 139 6.07 10.75 -5.75
CA ILE A 139 6.67 9.56 -6.36
C ILE A 139 7.85 9.05 -5.53
N PHE A 140 8.70 9.95 -5.03
CA PHE A 140 9.86 9.60 -4.22
C PHE A 140 9.47 8.95 -2.89
N GLN A 141 8.46 9.48 -2.19
CA GLN A 141 7.94 8.86 -0.97
C GLN A 141 7.38 7.47 -1.26
N TYR A 142 6.51 7.34 -2.26
CA TYR A 142 5.93 6.06 -2.64
C TYR A 142 7.00 5.03 -3.00
N TRP A 143 7.99 5.43 -3.81
CA TRP A 143 9.07 4.53 -4.20
C TRP A 143 9.94 4.10 -3.01
N ASN A 144 10.30 5.02 -2.11
CA ASN A 144 11.02 4.64 -0.89
C ASN A 144 10.22 3.68 -0.02
N ASN A 145 8.90 3.87 0.10
CA ASN A 145 8.04 2.95 0.85
C ASN A 145 8.11 1.53 0.27
N LEU A 146 8.05 1.38 -1.05
CA LEU A 146 8.21 0.08 -1.71
C LEU A 146 9.56 -0.56 -1.38
N ARG A 147 10.65 0.21 -1.54
CA ARG A 147 12.02 -0.27 -1.28
C ARG A 147 12.22 -0.68 0.18
N PHE A 148 11.71 0.10 1.13
CA PHE A 148 11.81 -0.23 2.55
C PHE A 148 10.90 -1.39 2.97
N ASN A 149 9.74 -1.57 2.34
CA ASN A 149 8.92 -2.75 2.56
C ASN A 149 9.63 -4.03 2.09
N GLU A 150 10.28 -3.98 0.94
CA GLU A 150 11.13 -5.08 0.48
C GLU A 150 12.35 -5.30 1.37
N ALA A 151 12.98 -4.24 1.87
CA ALA A 151 14.07 -4.36 2.84
C ALA A 151 13.65 -5.12 4.10
N LYS A 152 12.42 -4.92 4.61
CA LYS A 152 11.87 -5.73 5.70
C LYS A 152 11.74 -7.20 5.32
N LYS A 153 11.23 -7.52 4.13
CA LYS A 153 11.13 -8.90 3.64
C LYS A 153 12.51 -9.55 3.53
N MET A 154 13.51 -8.82 3.05
CA MET A 154 14.90 -9.29 2.96
C MET A 154 15.51 -9.55 4.34
N LEU A 155 15.27 -8.67 5.33
CA LEU A 155 15.72 -8.89 6.70
C LEU A 155 15.20 -10.24 7.23
N LEU A 156 13.91 -10.52 7.06
CA LEU A 156 13.29 -11.77 7.50
C LEU A 156 13.82 -13.01 6.75
N ASN A 157 14.37 -12.84 5.56
CA ASN A 157 14.97 -13.89 4.75
C ASN A 157 16.51 -14.01 4.94
N ASN A 158 17.01 -13.65 6.12
CA ASN A 158 18.42 -13.78 6.52
C ASN A 158 19.43 -12.97 5.68
N TYR A 159 19.00 -11.94 4.97
CA TYR A 159 19.94 -11.01 4.34
C TYR A 159 20.56 -10.11 5.43
N SER A 160 21.87 -9.90 5.33
CA SER A 160 22.57 -8.98 6.22
C SER A 160 22.19 -7.53 5.91
N VAL A 161 22.23 -6.67 6.94
CA VAL A 161 21.99 -5.22 6.80
C VAL A 161 22.91 -4.60 5.73
N LYS A 162 24.13 -5.14 5.57
CA LYS A 162 25.10 -4.70 4.56
C LYS A 162 24.66 -5.05 3.14
N GLU A 163 24.20 -6.27 2.90
CA GLU A 163 23.69 -6.70 1.59
C GLU A 163 22.45 -5.89 1.20
N ILE A 164 21.53 -5.71 2.13
CA ILE A 164 20.32 -4.93 1.91
C ILE A 164 20.68 -3.48 1.58
N ALA A 165 21.62 -2.87 2.30
CA ALA A 165 22.07 -1.51 2.00
C ALA A 165 22.58 -1.38 0.55
N ILE A 166 23.35 -2.37 0.07
CA ILE A 166 23.87 -2.41 -1.32
C ILE A 166 22.71 -2.52 -2.33
N ILE A 167 21.77 -3.46 -2.12
CA ILE A 167 20.60 -3.64 -3.00
C ILE A 167 19.74 -2.37 -3.01
N MET A 168 19.64 -1.69 -1.87
CA MET A 168 18.94 -0.41 -1.73
C MET A 168 19.77 0.79 -2.22
N GLY A 169 20.93 0.57 -2.87
CA GLY A 169 21.73 1.63 -3.49
C GLY A 169 22.41 2.58 -2.48
N TYR A 170 22.54 2.18 -1.21
CA TYR A 170 23.27 2.93 -0.20
C TYR A 170 24.74 2.53 -0.21
N LYS A 171 25.63 3.52 -0.39
CA LYS A 171 27.09 3.33 -0.31
C LYS A 171 27.57 2.94 1.09
N ASN A 172 26.84 3.33 2.13
CA ASN A 172 27.18 3.08 3.52
C ASN A 172 25.99 2.43 4.25
N PRO A 173 26.15 1.21 4.82
CA PRO A 173 25.11 0.54 5.60
C PRO A 173 24.56 1.37 6.76
N ASN A 174 25.37 2.24 7.37
CA ASN A 174 24.90 3.11 8.46
C ASN A 174 23.86 4.12 7.96
N HIS A 175 24.02 4.66 6.75
CA HIS A 175 23.03 5.56 6.17
C HIS A 175 21.71 4.85 5.86
N PHE A 176 21.80 3.59 5.38
CA PHE A 176 20.61 2.76 5.24
C PHE A 176 19.92 2.55 6.59
N SER A 177 20.65 2.17 7.64
CA SER A 177 20.08 1.99 8.98
C SER A 177 19.43 3.24 9.55
N THR A 178 20.02 4.42 9.37
CA THR A 178 19.41 5.70 9.75
C THR A 178 18.13 5.98 8.97
N ALA A 179 18.13 5.75 7.66
CA ALA A 179 16.96 5.96 6.81
C ALA A 179 15.83 4.96 7.13
N PHE A 180 16.18 3.70 7.37
CA PHE A 180 15.25 2.66 7.81
C PHE A 180 14.62 3.03 9.16
N LYS A 181 15.42 3.46 10.14
CA LYS A 181 14.91 3.95 11.43
C LYS A 181 14.00 5.15 11.28
N LYS A 182 14.33 6.10 10.42
CA LYS A 182 13.46 7.24 10.13
C LYS A 182 12.11 6.81 9.54
N HIS A 183 12.10 5.72 8.76
CA HIS A 183 10.91 5.24 8.08
C HIS A 183 10.03 4.34 8.96
N PHE A 184 10.61 3.48 9.81
CA PHE A 184 9.88 2.52 10.66
C PHE A 184 9.95 2.81 12.16
N SER A 185 10.61 3.89 12.57
CA SER A 185 10.88 4.26 13.97
C SER A 185 11.75 3.28 14.77
N ILE A 186 12.22 2.21 14.13
CA ILE A 186 13.11 1.17 14.70
C ILE A 186 14.22 0.83 13.72
N THR A 187 15.37 0.41 14.22
CA THR A 187 16.52 -0.01 13.41
C THR A 187 16.27 -1.36 12.73
N PRO A 188 17.02 -1.69 11.65
CA PRO A 188 16.96 -3.01 11.04
C PRO A 188 17.20 -4.17 12.02
N THR A 189 18.13 -3.99 12.96
CA THR A 189 18.47 -5.00 13.98
C THR A 189 17.36 -5.15 15.02
N GLU A 190 16.81 -4.04 15.51
CA GLU A 190 15.64 -4.07 16.41
C GLU A 190 14.44 -4.75 15.75
N TYR A 191 14.22 -4.49 14.45
CA TYR A 191 13.15 -5.14 13.68
C TYR A 191 13.31 -6.66 13.63
N LEU A 192 14.52 -7.15 13.35
CA LEU A 192 14.83 -8.58 13.38
C LEU A 192 14.53 -9.20 14.75
N ASN A 193 15.08 -8.61 15.82
CA ASN A 193 14.94 -9.15 17.18
C ASN A 193 13.47 -9.16 17.64
N SER A 194 12.69 -8.13 17.29
CA SER A 194 11.26 -8.04 17.64
C SER A 194 10.39 -9.15 17.05
N LYS A 195 10.91 -9.89 16.05
CA LYS A 195 10.22 -11.02 15.40
C LYS A 195 10.73 -12.39 15.81
N PHE A 196 11.87 -12.47 16.50
CA PHE A 196 12.34 -13.71 17.12
C PHE A 196 11.84 -13.90 18.57
N GLU A 197 11.21 -12.88 19.16
CA GLU A 197 10.64 -12.90 20.52
C GLU A 197 9.11 -13.11 20.57
N GLN A 198 8.46 -13.42 19.43
CA GLN A 198 7.04 -13.79 19.31
C GLN A 198 6.92 -15.17 18.68
#